data_AF-A0AAJ3B2D0-F1
#
_entry.id   AF-A0AAJ3B2D0-F1
#
_cell.length_a   1.000
_cell.length_b   1.000
_cell.length_c   1.000
_cell.angle_alpha   90.00
_cell.angle_beta   90.00
_cell.angle_gamma   90.00
#
_symmetry.space_group_name_H-M   'P 1'
#
loop_
_entity.id
_entity.type
_entity.pdbx_description
1 polymer ?
#
loop_
_entity_poly.entity_id
_entity_poly.type
_entity_poly.pdbx_seq_one_letter_code
_entity_poly.pdbx_strand_id
1 'polypeptide(L)'
;MTVSADVDTTILLTILGVIAAVWALIPQSSRLQFRFCVSWLDWFFGISVLTLVHYLVFAPTLQKLGLFYSFGPWRWGLNTSSVVYLLLLAIAVYFFWRTRSPRLVKGKIRIFHDLIENLLFTKRHAELVFYIDPQLSKLIRICTDTPWLVRVIDRINAPSVDLAALMRSEKPVARRTWRQNLRKALTALRAWVSKHDDASFLARETLQNLVTSPELINYIAVTHPFFALKLLKADEAIRSDFIEECVDAMLETPGSRLYVELKNSRNLNRGSRLALPESNRLLRHFFANATDAVNNGLYQAIGDAVFRRLDEDSKLAIKLNKELGSYSDSGRFRCPINSGITMFEIMVHEGIHQGLQDHMWLHYFRHFVQKIIKQMPSTPVEDSLNEWPTPFHYLLYRLISITSDWSLQSSFVDDSEIPETTKNIKNFDRHFISKEATKSLGDMLQIIIPSEKISDSFKRYLLSSVLRSHNELQAINGLGSIAGSLRNSVIRGVGIQTRCAYRAELMSHFQRLDHRLRMEANLFESDLLNSISECLTN
;
A
#
# COMPACT_ATOMS: atom_id res chain seq x y z
N MET A 1 2.50 26.92 -78.26
CA MET A 1 3.41 26.12 -77.41
C MET A 1 2.67 25.77 -76.13
N THR A 2 2.19 24.53 -76.03
CA THR A 2 1.51 24.02 -74.83
C THR A 2 2.57 23.75 -73.77
N VAL A 3 2.71 24.66 -72.79
CA VAL A 3 3.56 24.41 -71.63
C VAL A 3 3.01 23.16 -70.93
N SER A 4 3.79 22.09 -70.96
CA SER A 4 3.56 20.91 -70.11
C SER A 4 3.72 21.39 -68.67
N ALA A 5 2.60 21.60 -67.99
CA ALA A 5 2.59 21.78 -66.55
C ALA A 5 3.04 20.45 -65.94
N ASP A 6 4.34 20.32 -65.70
CA ASP A 6 4.92 19.14 -65.12
C ASP A 6 4.49 19.08 -63.65
N VAL A 7 3.85 17.98 -63.26
CA VAL A 7 3.40 17.79 -61.88
C VAL A 7 4.58 17.21 -61.12
N ASP A 8 5.29 18.04 -60.37
CA ASP A 8 6.40 17.58 -59.55
C ASP A 8 5.88 16.82 -58.31
N THR A 9 5.77 15.49 -58.45
CA THR A 9 5.39 14.58 -57.36
C THR A 9 6.58 14.10 -56.53
N THR A 10 7.80 14.50 -56.87
CA THR A 10 9.04 13.95 -56.29
C THR A 10 9.07 14.15 -54.78
N ILE A 11 8.74 15.37 -54.32
CA ILE A 11 8.70 15.73 -52.89
C ILE A 11 7.65 14.89 -52.14
N LEU A 12 6.46 14.69 -52.73
CA LEU A 12 5.40 13.91 -52.10
C LEU A 12 5.80 12.45 -51.93
N LEU A 13 6.43 11.87 -52.97
CA LEU A 13 6.85 10.47 -52.98
C LEU A 13 8.03 10.23 -52.03
N THR A 14 8.97 11.16 -51.94
CA THR A 14 10.05 11.12 -50.95
C THR A 14 9.50 11.17 -49.52
N ILE A 15 8.56 12.05 -49.23
CA ILE A 15 7.97 12.17 -47.89
C ILE A 15 7.16 10.92 -47.51
N LEU A 16 6.34 10.39 -48.43
CA LEU A 16 5.63 9.12 -48.23
C LEU A 16 6.60 7.95 -47.98
N GLY A 17 7.70 7.89 -48.73
CA GLY A 17 8.75 6.89 -48.54
C GLY A 17 9.39 6.98 -47.16
N VAL A 18 9.73 8.18 -46.70
CA VAL A 18 10.29 8.41 -45.35
C VAL A 18 9.28 8.02 -44.27
N ILE A 19 7.99 8.40 -44.40
CA ILE A 19 6.95 8.02 -43.43
C ILE A 19 6.80 6.50 -43.36
N ALA A 20 6.77 5.81 -44.51
CA ALA A 20 6.66 4.35 -44.55
C ALA A 20 7.87 3.67 -43.89
N ALA A 21 9.09 4.15 -44.16
CA ALA A 21 10.32 3.64 -43.56
C ALA A 21 10.35 3.86 -42.04
N VAL A 22 9.99 5.06 -41.58
CA VAL A 22 9.89 5.37 -40.16
C VAL A 22 8.84 4.48 -39.49
N TRP A 23 7.65 4.34 -40.09
CA TRP A 23 6.60 3.49 -39.54
C TRP A 23 7.04 2.02 -39.42
N ALA A 24 7.79 1.50 -40.40
CA ALA A 24 8.35 0.15 -40.39
C ALA A 24 9.35 -0.08 -39.25
N LEU A 25 10.17 0.92 -38.92
CA LEU A 25 11.18 0.86 -37.85
C LEU A 25 10.62 1.08 -36.43
N ILE A 26 9.45 1.70 -36.30
CA ILE A 26 8.85 1.99 -34.99
C ILE A 26 8.39 0.69 -34.30
N PRO A 27 8.79 0.44 -33.03
CA PRO A 27 8.39 -0.75 -32.29
C PRO A 27 6.88 -0.80 -32.01
N GLN A 28 6.35 -2.02 -31.80
CA GLN A 28 4.90 -2.25 -31.64
C GLN A 28 4.27 -1.41 -30.52
N SER A 29 4.98 -1.21 -29.40
CA SER A 29 4.54 -0.37 -28.27
C SER A 29 4.31 1.09 -28.67
N SER A 30 5.20 1.68 -29.47
CA SER A 30 5.05 3.04 -29.99
C SER A 30 3.90 3.14 -31.02
N ARG A 31 3.63 2.09 -31.79
CA ARG A 31 2.45 2.05 -32.68
C ARG A 31 1.14 1.99 -31.89
N LEU A 32 1.09 1.17 -30.84
CA LEU A 32 -0.07 1.08 -29.94
C LEU A 32 -0.29 2.41 -29.20
N GLN A 33 0.79 3.05 -28.73
CA GLN A 33 0.74 4.38 -28.13
C GLN A 33 0.16 5.42 -29.10
N PHE A 34 0.59 5.44 -30.36
CA PHE A 34 0.05 6.34 -31.37
C PHE A 34 -1.46 6.13 -31.55
N ARG A 35 -1.90 4.87 -31.71
CA ARG A 35 -3.34 4.52 -31.80
C ARG A 35 -4.12 4.92 -30.55
N PHE A 36 -3.51 4.79 -29.38
CA PHE A 36 -4.12 5.21 -28.12
C PHE A 36 -4.30 6.74 -28.06
N CYS A 37 -3.34 7.52 -28.56
CA CYS A 37 -3.41 8.99 -28.54
C CYS A 37 -4.35 9.57 -29.63
N VAL A 38 -4.39 8.95 -30.82
CA VAL A 38 -5.09 9.49 -31.99
C VAL A 38 -6.56 9.11 -32.01
N SER A 39 -7.45 10.09 -32.02
CA SER A 39 -8.90 9.92 -32.15
C SER A 39 -9.35 9.92 -33.62
N TRP A 40 -10.61 9.57 -33.88
CA TRP A 40 -11.17 9.62 -35.23
C TRP A 40 -11.19 11.04 -35.81
N LEU A 41 -11.38 12.07 -34.97
CA LEU A 41 -11.30 13.47 -35.40
C LEU A 41 -9.87 13.86 -35.82
N ASP A 42 -8.87 13.30 -35.16
CA ASP A 42 -7.46 13.54 -35.52
C ASP A 42 -7.14 12.92 -36.90
N TRP A 43 -7.72 11.76 -37.21
CA TRP A 43 -7.65 11.16 -38.56
C TRP A 43 -8.34 12.03 -39.61
N PHE A 44 -9.52 12.55 -39.30
CA PHE A 44 -10.23 13.46 -40.22
C PHE A 44 -9.43 14.73 -40.49
N PHE A 45 -8.85 15.35 -39.46
CA PHE A 45 -7.97 16.50 -39.61
C PHE A 45 -6.76 16.16 -40.50
N GLY A 46 -6.11 15.02 -40.25
CA GLY A 46 -4.96 14.60 -41.04
C GLY A 46 -5.30 14.32 -42.51
N ILE A 47 -6.43 13.65 -42.77
CA ILE A 47 -6.93 13.41 -44.13
C ILE A 47 -7.27 14.73 -44.81
N SER A 48 -7.93 15.66 -44.12
CA SER A 48 -8.29 16.97 -44.67
C SER A 48 -7.06 17.78 -45.10
N VAL A 49 -6.01 17.81 -44.27
CA VAL A 49 -4.74 18.46 -44.62
C VAL A 49 -4.06 17.74 -45.80
N LEU A 50 -4.09 16.40 -45.83
CA LEU A 50 -3.52 15.64 -46.95
C LEU A 50 -4.27 15.89 -48.26
N THR A 51 -5.60 15.95 -48.22
CA THR A 51 -6.44 16.29 -49.37
C THR A 51 -6.15 17.71 -49.85
N LEU A 52 -5.95 18.67 -48.94
CA LEU A 52 -5.55 20.04 -49.28
C LEU A 52 -4.17 20.08 -49.96
N VAL A 53 -3.21 19.29 -49.47
CA VAL A 53 -1.90 19.14 -50.12
C VAL A 53 -2.06 18.59 -51.54
N HIS A 54 -2.85 17.55 -51.75
CA HIS A 54 -3.10 16.99 -53.08
C HIS A 54 -3.81 18.00 -53.99
N TYR A 55 -4.79 18.75 -53.48
CA TYR A 55 -5.46 19.81 -54.23
C TYR A 55 -4.48 20.89 -54.73
N LEU A 56 -3.50 21.27 -53.90
CA LEU A 56 -2.47 22.25 -54.26
C LEU A 56 -1.44 21.70 -55.25
N VAL A 57 -1.01 20.45 -55.10
CA VAL A 57 -0.05 19.79 -56.02
C VAL A 57 -0.67 19.59 -57.42
N PHE A 58 -1.94 19.19 -57.48
CA PHE A 58 -2.68 19.00 -58.73
C PHE A 58 -3.41 20.27 -59.21
N ALA A 59 -3.05 21.45 -58.68
CA ALA A 59 -3.63 22.72 -59.12
C ALA A 59 -3.53 22.93 -60.66
N PRO A 60 -2.40 22.64 -61.34
CA PRO A 60 -2.29 22.86 -62.79
C PRO A 60 -3.17 21.94 -63.64
N THR A 61 -3.43 20.71 -63.18
CA THR A 61 -4.33 19.77 -63.86
C THR A 61 -5.79 20.11 -63.60
N LEU A 62 -6.14 20.51 -62.37
CA LEU A 62 -7.47 20.98 -62.01
C LEU A 62 -7.88 22.25 -62.76
N GLN A 63 -6.92 23.14 -63.04
CA GLN A 63 -7.14 24.33 -63.87
C GLN A 63 -7.53 23.96 -65.30
N LYS A 64 -6.88 22.94 -65.89
CA LYS A 64 -7.21 22.44 -67.24
C LYS A 64 -8.58 21.78 -67.32
N LEU A 65 -9.05 21.20 -66.21
CA LEU A 65 -10.37 20.55 -66.09
C LEU A 65 -11.50 21.53 -65.71
N GLY A 66 -11.20 22.81 -65.46
CA GLY A 66 -12.20 23.81 -65.05
C GLY A 66 -12.71 23.63 -63.61
N LEU A 67 -12.08 22.77 -62.81
CA LEU A 67 -12.47 22.43 -61.43
C LEU A 67 -11.65 23.18 -60.36
N PHE A 68 -10.78 24.09 -60.78
CA PHE A 68 -9.92 24.84 -59.87
C PHE A 68 -10.61 26.11 -59.36
N TYR A 69 -10.65 26.26 -58.05
CA TYR A 69 -11.16 27.44 -57.37
C TYR A 69 -9.99 28.15 -56.68
N SER A 70 -9.64 29.35 -57.14
CA SER A 70 -8.55 30.12 -56.56
C SER A 70 -9.04 30.82 -55.28
N PHE A 71 -8.40 30.51 -54.15
CA PHE A 71 -8.67 31.17 -52.86
C PHE A 71 -8.07 32.59 -52.74
N GLY A 72 -7.72 33.23 -53.86
CA GLY A 72 -7.17 34.58 -53.93
C GLY A 72 -5.63 34.63 -54.02
N PRO A 73 -5.05 35.82 -54.28
CA PRO A 73 -3.61 35.98 -54.41
C PRO A 73 -2.90 35.74 -53.06
N TRP A 74 -1.83 34.93 -53.09
CA TRP A 74 -1.01 34.61 -51.92
C TRP A 74 -0.40 35.88 -51.33
N ARG A 75 -0.91 36.32 -50.17
CA ARG A 75 -0.57 37.65 -49.61
C ARG A 75 0.85 37.77 -49.03
N TRP A 76 1.59 36.67 -48.89
CA TRP A 76 2.86 36.62 -48.13
C TRP A 76 4.06 36.01 -48.90
N GLY A 77 4.05 36.03 -50.24
CA GLY A 77 5.20 35.53 -51.03
C GLY A 77 5.44 34.01 -50.93
N LEU A 78 4.44 33.26 -50.46
CA LEU A 78 4.49 31.80 -50.37
C LEU A 78 4.23 31.17 -51.75
N ASN A 79 5.14 30.31 -52.19
CA ASN A 79 4.95 29.46 -53.37
C ASN A 79 4.15 28.20 -52.98
N THR A 80 3.50 27.56 -53.96
CA THR A 80 2.73 26.30 -53.74
C THR A 80 3.54 25.24 -53.00
N SER A 81 4.83 25.09 -53.33
CA SER A 81 5.75 24.17 -52.68
C SER A 81 6.02 24.52 -51.20
N SER A 82 6.19 25.81 -50.88
CA SER A 82 6.37 26.29 -49.50
C SER A 82 5.13 26.08 -48.65
N VAL A 83 3.94 26.24 -49.22
CA VAL A 83 2.66 26.00 -48.53
C VAL A 83 2.47 24.52 -48.24
N VAL A 84 2.76 23.64 -49.22
CA VAL A 84 2.72 22.19 -49.02
C VAL A 84 3.67 21.77 -47.89
N TYR A 85 4.89 22.31 -47.87
CA TYR A 85 5.84 22.06 -46.78
C TYR A 85 5.30 22.52 -45.41
N LEU A 86 4.75 23.74 -45.32
CA LEU A 86 4.19 24.25 -44.06
C LEU A 86 2.99 23.43 -43.56
N LEU A 87 2.12 22.96 -44.47
CA LEU A 87 1.01 22.07 -44.11
C LEU A 87 1.50 20.72 -43.58
N LEU A 88 2.54 20.15 -44.20
CA LEU A 88 3.16 18.90 -43.74
C LEU A 88 3.95 19.08 -42.43
N LEU A 89 4.54 20.25 -42.19
CA LEU A 89 5.14 20.58 -40.90
C LEU A 89 4.06 20.75 -39.82
N ALA A 90 2.97 21.44 -40.13
CA ALA A 90 1.87 21.68 -39.20
C ALA A 90 1.20 20.37 -38.76
N ILE A 91 0.95 19.44 -39.68
CA ILE A 91 0.39 18.12 -39.33
C ILE A 91 1.37 17.30 -38.48
N ALA A 92 2.67 17.36 -38.77
CA ALA A 92 3.69 16.67 -37.96
C ALA A 92 3.77 17.22 -36.53
N VAL A 93 3.80 18.56 -36.38
CA VAL A 93 3.79 19.24 -35.07
C VAL A 93 2.50 18.93 -34.31
N TYR A 94 1.34 18.92 -34.99
CA TYR A 94 0.06 18.57 -34.40
C TYR A 94 0.07 17.16 -33.80
N PHE A 95 0.46 16.14 -34.58
CA PHE A 95 0.51 14.77 -34.10
C PHE A 95 1.57 14.56 -33.02
N PHE A 96 2.73 15.23 -33.12
CA PHE A 96 3.75 15.21 -32.08
C PHE A 96 3.25 15.80 -30.75
N TRP A 97 2.47 16.88 -30.80
CA TRP A 97 1.85 17.43 -29.59
C TRP A 97 0.76 16.50 -29.05
N ARG A 98 -0.04 15.90 -29.94
CA ARG A 98 -1.14 15.01 -29.57
C ARG A 98 -0.67 13.76 -28.84
N THR A 99 0.48 13.18 -29.21
CA THR A 99 1.04 11.98 -28.56
C THR A 99 1.53 12.22 -27.13
N ARG A 100 1.73 13.48 -26.71
CA ARG A 100 2.12 13.82 -25.33
C ARG A 100 0.98 13.84 -24.32
N SER A 101 -0.27 13.95 -24.77
CA SER A 101 -1.44 14.08 -23.87
C SER A 101 -2.48 12.98 -24.10
N PRO A 102 -2.13 11.71 -23.89
CA PRO A 102 -3.11 10.63 -23.99
C PRO A 102 -4.21 10.82 -22.94
N ARG A 103 -5.45 10.48 -23.32
CA ARG A 103 -6.59 10.44 -22.39
C ARG A 103 -7.31 9.12 -22.58
N LEU A 104 -7.44 8.35 -21.51
CA LEU A 104 -8.20 7.11 -21.48
C LEU A 104 -9.69 7.44 -21.61
N VAL A 105 -10.33 6.76 -22.56
CA VAL A 105 -11.77 6.81 -22.86
C VAL A 105 -12.25 5.36 -23.01
N LYS A 106 -13.49 5.06 -22.62
CA LYS A 106 -14.04 3.68 -22.64
C LYS A 106 -13.81 2.95 -23.97
N GLY A 107 -14.00 3.61 -25.11
CA GLY A 107 -13.80 3.02 -26.44
C GLY A 107 -12.35 2.65 -26.80
N LYS A 108 -11.35 3.08 -26.02
CA LYS A 108 -9.93 2.78 -26.23
C LYS A 108 -9.34 1.85 -25.18
N ILE A 109 -10.15 1.33 -24.26
CA ILE A 109 -9.67 0.49 -23.15
C ILE A 109 -8.98 -0.78 -23.65
N ARG A 110 -9.45 -1.38 -24.75
CA ARG A 110 -8.79 -2.53 -25.38
C ARG A 110 -7.40 -2.20 -25.88
N ILE A 111 -7.24 -1.09 -26.59
CA ILE A 111 -5.92 -0.62 -27.07
C ILE A 111 -5.00 -0.30 -25.89
N PHE A 112 -5.55 0.26 -24.82
CA PHE A 112 -4.81 0.54 -23.59
C PHE A 112 -4.37 -0.76 -22.89
N HIS A 113 -5.27 -1.73 -22.76
CA HIS A 113 -4.96 -3.05 -22.22
C HIS A 113 -3.85 -3.74 -23.02
N ASP A 114 -3.97 -3.82 -24.36
CA ASP A 114 -2.96 -4.40 -25.25
C ASP A 114 -1.59 -3.70 -25.09
N LEU A 115 -1.60 -2.37 -24.88
CA LEU A 115 -0.39 -1.59 -24.62
C LEU A 115 0.24 -1.97 -23.28
N ILE A 116 -0.55 -2.09 -22.21
CA ILE A 116 -0.05 -2.47 -20.88
C ILE A 116 0.48 -3.90 -20.90
N GLU A 117 -0.22 -4.85 -21.50
CA GLU A 117 0.25 -6.23 -21.63
C GLU A 117 1.57 -6.31 -22.41
N ASN A 118 1.70 -5.57 -23.51
CA ASN A 118 2.95 -5.52 -24.26
C ASN A 118 4.09 -4.92 -23.44
N LEU A 119 3.84 -3.86 -22.66
CA LEU A 119 4.85 -3.25 -21.79
C LEU A 119 5.22 -4.14 -20.60
N LEU A 120 4.26 -4.88 -20.03
CA LEU A 120 4.51 -5.91 -19.02
C LEU A 120 5.37 -7.04 -19.60
N PHE A 121 4.99 -7.59 -20.75
CA PHE A 121 5.71 -8.67 -21.41
C PHE A 121 7.14 -8.27 -21.80
N THR A 122 7.33 -7.03 -22.27
CA THR A 122 8.65 -6.49 -22.63
C THR A 122 9.46 -5.97 -21.43
N LYS A 123 8.95 -6.11 -20.20
CA LYS A 123 9.57 -5.64 -18.94
C LYS A 123 9.94 -4.16 -18.93
N ARG A 124 9.22 -3.32 -19.69
CA ARG A 124 9.45 -1.86 -19.76
C ARG A 124 8.68 -1.13 -18.65
N HIS A 125 8.99 -1.47 -17.39
CA HIS A 125 8.23 -1.00 -16.22
C HIS A 125 8.22 0.52 -16.04
N ALA A 126 9.33 1.21 -16.36
CA ALA A 126 9.41 2.67 -16.28
C ALA A 126 8.38 3.36 -17.18
N GLU A 127 8.27 2.89 -18.41
CA GLU A 127 7.31 3.42 -19.39
C GLU A 127 5.88 3.06 -19.02
N LEU A 128 5.67 1.85 -18.53
CA LEU A 128 4.38 1.40 -18.03
C LEU A 128 3.85 2.35 -16.95
N VAL A 129 4.64 2.66 -15.91
CA VAL A 129 4.21 3.57 -14.84
C VAL A 129 3.92 4.97 -15.40
N PHE A 130 4.76 5.47 -16.31
CA PHE A 130 4.55 6.77 -16.96
C PHE A 130 3.21 6.86 -17.71
N TYR A 131 2.79 5.79 -18.39
CA TYR A 131 1.51 5.78 -19.12
C TYR A 131 0.29 5.54 -18.22
N ILE A 132 0.45 4.76 -17.15
CA ILE A 132 -0.67 4.41 -16.28
C ILE A 132 -0.97 5.51 -15.27
N ASP A 133 0.05 6.14 -14.67
CA ASP A 133 -0.14 7.09 -13.57
C ASP A 133 -1.16 8.21 -13.89
N PRO A 134 -1.12 8.86 -15.07
CA PRO A 134 -2.09 9.89 -15.42
C PRO A 134 -3.51 9.37 -15.64
N GLN A 135 -3.67 8.08 -15.96
CA GLN A 135 -4.95 7.46 -16.33
C GLN A 135 -5.56 6.60 -15.22
N LEU A 136 -4.81 6.30 -14.16
CA LEU A 136 -5.22 5.35 -13.12
C LEU A 136 -6.58 5.71 -12.49
N SER A 137 -6.80 6.98 -12.18
CA SER A 137 -8.08 7.44 -11.62
C SER A 137 -9.27 7.17 -12.54
N LYS A 138 -9.09 7.30 -13.85
CA LYS A 138 -10.10 6.96 -14.85
C LYS A 138 -10.26 5.46 -15.00
N LEU A 139 -9.18 4.69 -14.94
CA LEU A 139 -9.21 3.23 -14.98
C LEU A 139 -10.06 2.69 -13.83
N ILE A 140 -9.79 3.13 -12.59
CA ILE A 140 -10.56 2.76 -11.40
C ILE A 140 -12.04 3.15 -11.54
N ARG A 141 -12.31 4.35 -12.08
CA ARG A 141 -13.68 4.79 -12.35
C ARG A 141 -14.38 3.90 -13.38
N ILE A 142 -13.69 3.45 -14.44
CA ILE A 142 -14.26 2.53 -15.43
C ILE A 142 -14.56 1.17 -14.79
N CYS A 143 -13.71 0.65 -13.89
CA CYS A 143 -13.95 -0.60 -13.17
C CYS A 143 -15.22 -0.58 -12.30
N THR A 144 -15.56 0.59 -11.75
CA THR A 144 -16.67 0.80 -10.80
C THR A 144 -17.94 1.34 -11.47
N ASP A 145 -17.84 1.98 -12.63
CA ASP A 145 -18.97 2.57 -13.33
C ASP A 145 -19.88 1.49 -13.92
N THR A 146 -21.06 1.30 -13.32
CA THR A 146 -22.16 0.59 -13.99
C THR A 146 -22.52 1.30 -15.30
N PRO A 147 -22.80 0.55 -16.39
CA PRO A 147 -23.20 1.15 -17.67
C PRO A 147 -24.35 2.13 -17.45
N TRP A 148 -24.31 3.28 -18.12
CA TRP A 148 -25.36 4.30 -17.98
C TRP A 148 -26.75 3.73 -18.29
N LEU A 149 -26.84 2.78 -19.23
CA LEU A 149 -28.05 2.03 -19.54
C LEU A 149 -28.57 1.23 -18.34
N VAL A 150 -27.70 0.59 -17.57
CA VAL A 150 -28.07 -0.15 -16.35
C VAL A 150 -28.63 0.82 -15.31
N ARG A 151 -28.02 2.00 -15.13
CA ARG A 151 -28.56 3.04 -14.22
C ARG A 151 -29.93 3.56 -14.64
N VAL A 152 -30.17 3.74 -15.93
CA VAL A 152 -31.47 4.15 -16.47
C VAL A 152 -32.50 3.04 -16.28
N ILE A 153 -32.13 1.79 -16.56
CA ILE A 153 -32.98 0.62 -16.32
C ILE A 153 -33.34 0.51 -14.83
N ASP A 154 -32.39 0.72 -13.93
CA ASP A 154 -32.61 0.67 -12.49
C ASP A 154 -33.52 1.81 -12.00
N ARG A 155 -33.40 3.00 -12.58
CA ARG A 155 -34.31 4.14 -12.30
C ARG A 155 -35.74 3.88 -12.78
N ILE A 156 -35.89 3.20 -13.93
CA ILE A 156 -37.20 2.82 -14.47
C ILE A 156 -37.80 1.62 -13.71
N ASN A 157 -36.96 0.72 -13.22
CA ASN A 157 -37.36 -0.46 -12.44
C ASN A 157 -37.56 -0.16 -10.95
N ALA A 158 -37.08 0.99 -10.46
CA ALA A 158 -37.25 1.41 -9.07
C ALA A 158 -38.72 1.32 -8.67
N PRO A 159 -39.06 0.56 -7.61
CA PRO A 159 -40.43 0.50 -7.14
C PRO A 159 -40.83 1.88 -6.62
N SER A 160 -41.88 2.47 -7.18
CA SER A 160 -42.59 3.57 -6.53
C SER A 160 -43.26 2.99 -5.28
N VAL A 161 -42.56 3.05 -4.15
CA VAL A 161 -43.09 2.62 -2.86
C VAL A 161 -43.97 3.76 -2.36
N ASP A 162 -45.28 3.57 -2.46
CA ASP A 162 -46.23 4.47 -1.82
C ASP A 162 -46.34 4.07 -0.33
N LEU A 163 -45.57 4.77 0.51
CA LEU A 163 -45.48 4.50 1.95
C LEU A 163 -46.86 4.54 2.63
N ALA A 164 -47.79 5.34 2.08
CA ALA A 164 -49.15 5.50 2.60
C ALA A 164 -50.07 4.29 2.31
N ALA A 165 -49.75 3.46 1.32
CA ALA A 165 -50.46 2.22 1.02
C ALA A 165 -49.94 1.05 1.87
N LEU A 166 -48.64 1.08 2.22
CA LEU A 166 -47.99 0.06 3.05
C LEU A 166 -48.44 0.11 4.51
N MET A 167 -48.72 1.31 5.04
CA MET A 167 -49.28 1.48 6.39
C MET A 167 -50.78 1.15 6.50
N ARG A 168 -51.49 1.00 5.37
CA ARG A 168 -52.94 0.69 5.36
C ARG A 168 -53.27 -0.80 5.22
N SER A 169 -52.29 -1.70 5.12
CA SER A 169 -52.48 -3.14 4.90
C SER A 169 -53.46 -3.47 3.76
N GLU A 170 -53.57 -2.60 2.74
CA GLU A 170 -54.37 -2.88 1.56
C GLU A 170 -53.64 -3.86 0.65
N LYS A 171 -54.37 -4.86 0.14
CA LYS A 171 -53.82 -5.84 -0.80
C LYS A 171 -53.32 -5.10 -2.05
N PRO A 172 -52.12 -5.41 -2.55
CA PRO A 172 -51.54 -4.69 -3.68
C PRO A 172 -52.43 -4.83 -4.92
N VAL A 173 -52.90 -3.69 -5.46
CA VAL A 173 -53.66 -3.63 -6.71
C VAL A 173 -52.90 -4.35 -7.81
N ALA A 174 -53.58 -5.26 -8.52
CA ALA A 174 -53.02 -6.08 -9.59
C ALA A 174 -52.32 -5.18 -10.63
N ARG A 175 -50.98 -5.21 -10.64
CA ARG A 175 -50.15 -4.40 -11.52
C ARG A 175 -50.36 -4.81 -12.98
N ARG A 176 -50.70 -3.84 -13.85
CA ARG A 176 -50.84 -3.97 -15.32
C ARG A 176 -49.76 -4.90 -15.91
N THR A 177 -50.19 -5.99 -16.55
CA THR A 177 -49.37 -7.04 -17.19
C THR A 177 -48.27 -6.48 -18.11
N TRP A 178 -48.55 -5.39 -18.81
CA TRP A 178 -47.58 -4.70 -19.67
C TRP A 178 -46.34 -4.17 -18.91
N ARG A 179 -46.51 -3.65 -17.69
CA ARG A 179 -45.36 -3.21 -16.86
C ARG A 179 -44.49 -4.38 -16.40
N GLN A 180 -45.08 -5.56 -16.20
CA GLN A 180 -44.31 -6.77 -15.87
C GLN A 180 -43.51 -7.27 -17.06
N ASN A 181 -44.08 -7.22 -18.27
CA ASN A 181 -43.36 -7.57 -19.50
C ASN A 181 -42.25 -6.57 -19.83
N LEU A 182 -42.49 -5.26 -19.63
CA LEU A 182 -41.47 -4.23 -19.77
C LEU A 182 -40.32 -4.43 -18.77
N ARG A 183 -40.62 -4.76 -17.51
CA ARG A 183 -39.61 -5.10 -16.51
C ARG A 183 -38.78 -6.31 -16.91
N LYS A 184 -39.42 -7.40 -17.38
CA LYS A 184 -38.73 -8.59 -17.89
C LYS A 184 -37.80 -8.27 -19.06
N ALA A 185 -38.26 -7.45 -20.01
CA ALA A 185 -37.46 -7.00 -21.13
C ALA A 185 -36.28 -6.10 -20.69
N LEU A 186 -36.52 -5.16 -19.78
CA LEU A 186 -35.48 -4.30 -19.22
C LEU A 186 -34.46 -5.08 -18.38
N THR A 187 -34.88 -6.11 -17.65
CA THR A 187 -33.96 -7.00 -16.92
C THR A 187 -33.14 -7.88 -17.86
N ALA A 188 -33.74 -8.37 -18.96
CA ALA A 188 -33.01 -9.11 -19.99
C ALA A 188 -32.00 -8.19 -20.71
N LEU A 189 -32.39 -6.95 -21.01
CA LEU A 189 -31.52 -5.94 -21.60
C LEU A 189 -30.41 -5.50 -20.64
N ARG A 190 -30.69 -5.41 -19.33
CA ARG A 190 -29.68 -5.22 -18.28
C ARG A 190 -28.67 -6.37 -18.26
N ALA A 191 -29.14 -7.62 -18.27
CA ALA A 191 -28.27 -8.79 -18.29
C ALA A 191 -27.43 -8.84 -19.58
N TRP A 192 -28.00 -8.48 -20.73
CA TRP A 192 -27.30 -8.44 -22.01
C TRP A 192 -26.25 -7.32 -22.11
N VAL A 193 -26.60 -6.09 -21.69
CA VAL A 193 -25.67 -4.94 -21.65
C VAL A 193 -24.56 -5.18 -20.65
N SER A 194 -24.87 -5.73 -19.47
CA SER A 194 -23.86 -6.04 -18.47
C SER A 194 -22.95 -7.21 -18.91
N LYS A 195 -23.43 -8.10 -19.77
CA LYS A 195 -22.64 -9.20 -20.38
C LYS A 195 -21.76 -8.71 -21.55
N HIS A 196 -22.08 -7.58 -22.18
CA HIS A 196 -21.30 -6.95 -23.26
C HIS A 196 -20.49 -5.73 -22.79
N ASP A 197 -20.32 -5.53 -21.48
CA ASP A 197 -19.48 -4.45 -20.95
C ASP A 197 -17.99 -4.86 -20.94
N ASP A 198 -17.46 -5.16 -22.13
CA ASP A 198 -16.07 -5.54 -22.37
C ASP A 198 -15.10 -4.50 -21.78
N ALA A 199 -15.52 -3.23 -21.72
CA ALA A 199 -14.69 -2.15 -21.24
C ALA A 199 -14.42 -2.21 -19.73
N SER A 200 -15.45 -2.53 -18.94
CA SER A 200 -15.29 -2.67 -17.49
C SER A 200 -14.55 -3.97 -17.14
N PHE A 201 -14.78 -5.04 -17.91
CA PHE A 201 -14.04 -6.30 -17.77
C PHE A 201 -12.53 -6.09 -18.04
N LEU A 202 -12.17 -5.54 -19.21
CA LEU A 202 -10.78 -5.27 -19.57
C LEU A 202 -10.09 -4.28 -18.62
N ALA A 203 -10.84 -3.30 -18.08
CA ALA A 203 -10.29 -2.38 -17.09
C ALA A 203 -9.94 -3.10 -15.77
N ARG A 204 -10.79 -4.03 -15.31
CA ARG A 204 -10.54 -4.84 -14.12
C ARG A 204 -9.39 -5.79 -14.33
N GLU A 205 -9.34 -6.48 -15.46
CA GLU A 205 -8.24 -7.37 -15.84
C GLU A 205 -6.91 -6.61 -15.91
N THR A 206 -6.91 -5.42 -16.53
CA THR A 206 -5.73 -4.54 -16.55
C THR A 206 -5.30 -4.17 -15.13
N LEU A 207 -6.24 -3.76 -14.27
CA LEU A 207 -5.93 -3.39 -12.88
C LEU A 207 -5.39 -4.59 -12.08
N GLN A 208 -5.97 -5.78 -12.28
CA GLN A 208 -5.53 -7.01 -11.65
C GLN A 208 -4.10 -7.37 -12.09
N ASN A 209 -3.81 -7.34 -13.39
CA ASN A 209 -2.48 -7.62 -13.93
C ASN A 209 -1.38 -6.68 -13.38
N LEU A 210 -1.74 -5.43 -13.08
CA LEU A 210 -0.81 -4.46 -12.46
C LEU A 210 -0.45 -4.79 -11.02
N VAL A 211 -1.34 -5.51 -10.35
CA VAL A 211 -1.27 -5.78 -8.91
C VAL A 211 -0.86 -7.23 -8.64
N THR A 212 -0.94 -8.12 -9.62
CA THR A 212 -0.54 -9.53 -9.48
C THR A 212 0.87 -9.82 -9.97
N SER A 213 1.49 -8.94 -10.79
CA SER A 213 2.83 -9.17 -11.35
C SER A 213 3.94 -8.85 -10.32
N PRO A 214 4.65 -9.84 -9.75
CA PRO A 214 5.59 -9.58 -8.65
C PRO A 214 6.76 -8.68 -9.05
N GLU A 215 7.29 -8.86 -10.27
CA GLU A 215 8.38 -8.03 -10.80
C GLU A 215 7.95 -6.55 -10.91
N LEU A 216 6.73 -6.29 -11.36
CA LEU A 216 6.20 -4.94 -11.46
C LEU A 216 5.93 -4.34 -10.08
N ILE A 217 5.35 -5.10 -9.15
CA ILE A 217 5.08 -4.63 -7.78
C ILE A 217 6.40 -4.21 -7.12
N ASN A 218 7.43 -5.04 -7.22
CA ASN A 218 8.74 -4.75 -6.65
C ASN A 218 9.35 -3.49 -7.26
N TYR A 219 9.29 -3.34 -8.59
CA TYR A 219 9.71 -2.12 -9.27
C TYR A 219 8.94 -0.89 -8.78
N ILE A 220 7.61 -0.94 -8.72
CA ILE A 220 6.75 0.16 -8.28
C ILE A 220 7.04 0.54 -6.83
N ALA A 221 7.11 -0.44 -5.93
CA ALA A 221 7.31 -0.24 -4.50
C ALA A 221 8.63 0.49 -4.20
N VAL A 222 9.69 0.16 -4.94
CA VAL A 222 11.03 0.74 -4.75
C VAL A 222 11.19 2.08 -5.49
N THR A 223 10.81 2.15 -6.77
CA THR A 223 11.14 3.29 -7.65
C THR A 223 10.03 4.34 -7.72
N HIS A 224 8.77 3.94 -7.59
CA HIS A 224 7.60 4.81 -7.67
C HIS A 224 6.64 4.62 -6.46
N PRO A 225 7.13 4.76 -5.21
CA PRO A 225 6.33 4.45 -4.01
C PRO A 225 5.03 5.25 -3.92
N PHE A 226 5.00 6.50 -4.41
CA PHE A 226 3.78 7.31 -4.41
C PHE A 226 2.74 6.86 -5.44
N PHE A 227 3.16 6.17 -6.50
CA PHE A 227 2.25 5.51 -7.42
C PHE A 227 1.64 4.27 -6.77
N ALA A 228 2.44 3.51 -6.01
CA ALA A 228 1.95 2.40 -5.18
C ALA A 228 0.81 2.86 -4.25
N LEU A 229 0.96 4.01 -3.58
CA LEU A 229 -0.10 4.58 -2.73
C LEU A 229 -1.40 4.92 -3.47
N LYS A 230 -1.35 5.21 -4.78
CA LYS A 230 -2.56 5.44 -5.58
C LYS A 230 -3.26 4.12 -5.89
N LEU A 231 -2.50 3.05 -6.13
CA LEU A 231 -3.04 1.70 -6.34
C LEU A 231 -3.65 1.14 -5.06
N LEU A 232 -3.06 1.43 -3.90
CA LEU A 232 -3.60 1.07 -2.58
C LEU A 232 -4.96 1.69 -2.27
N LYS A 233 -5.30 2.80 -2.91
CA LYS A 233 -6.62 3.44 -2.79
C LYS A 233 -7.67 2.85 -3.74
N ALA A 234 -7.32 1.84 -4.54
CA ALA A 234 -8.25 1.19 -5.47
C ALA A 234 -9.13 0.15 -4.75
N ASP A 235 -9.86 -0.66 -5.52
CA ASP A 235 -10.79 -1.70 -5.05
C ASP A 235 -10.22 -2.54 -3.89
N GLU A 236 -11.08 -2.87 -2.93
CA GLU A 236 -10.75 -3.56 -1.67
C GLU A 236 -10.21 -4.98 -1.92
N ALA A 237 -10.78 -5.72 -2.88
CA ALA A 237 -10.36 -7.08 -3.19
C ALA A 237 -8.97 -7.20 -3.84
N ILE A 238 -8.50 -6.12 -4.46
CA ILE A 238 -7.19 -6.05 -5.12
C ILE A 238 -6.10 -5.61 -4.12
N ARG A 239 -6.52 -5.06 -2.97
CA ARG A 239 -5.64 -4.30 -2.07
C ARG A 239 -4.82 -5.19 -1.13
N SER A 240 -5.36 -6.30 -0.63
CA SER A 240 -4.69 -7.14 0.37
C SER A 240 -3.38 -7.74 -0.15
N ASP A 241 -3.44 -8.43 -1.29
CA ASP A 241 -2.30 -9.15 -1.87
C ASP A 241 -1.23 -8.14 -2.34
N PHE A 242 -1.68 -6.98 -2.82
CA PHE A 242 -0.78 -5.90 -3.22
C PHE A 242 0.01 -5.32 -2.05
N ILE A 243 -0.64 -5.12 -0.90
CA ILE A 243 0.00 -4.54 0.28
C ILE A 243 1.11 -5.44 0.77
N GLU A 244 0.84 -6.74 0.85
CA GLU A 244 1.82 -7.72 1.30
C GLU A 244 3.09 -7.69 0.44
N GLU A 245 2.93 -7.82 -0.88
CA GLU A 245 4.03 -7.77 -1.83
C GLU A 245 4.74 -6.41 -1.86
N CYS A 246 4.00 -5.30 -1.73
CA CYS A 246 4.58 -3.96 -1.66
C CYS A 246 5.43 -3.77 -0.40
N VAL A 247 4.92 -4.12 0.77
CA VAL A 247 5.63 -3.98 2.05
C VAL A 247 6.86 -4.87 2.04
N ASP A 248 6.73 -6.10 1.55
CA ASP A 248 7.85 -7.02 1.43
C ASP A 248 8.95 -6.47 0.51
N ALA A 249 8.60 -5.99 -0.68
CA ALA A 249 9.54 -5.37 -1.61
C ALA A 249 10.24 -4.12 -1.02
N MET A 250 9.50 -3.28 -0.29
CA MET A 250 10.05 -2.10 0.37
C MET A 250 11.05 -2.46 1.47
N LEU A 251 10.76 -3.50 2.26
CA LEU A 251 11.66 -4.00 3.31
C LEU A 251 12.89 -4.71 2.72
N GLU A 252 12.75 -5.41 1.60
CA GLU A 252 13.85 -6.11 0.96
C GLU A 252 14.97 -5.19 0.48
N THR A 253 14.62 -3.95 0.11
CA THR A 253 15.55 -3.00 -0.47
C THR A 253 15.92 -1.90 0.54
N PRO A 254 17.12 -1.93 1.18
CA PRO A 254 17.54 -0.90 2.14
C PRO A 254 17.62 0.53 1.60
N GLY A 255 17.65 0.68 0.27
CA GLY A 255 17.62 1.96 -0.43
C GLY A 255 16.21 2.49 -0.72
N SER A 256 15.16 1.77 -0.34
CA SER A 256 13.78 2.18 -0.60
C SER A 256 13.42 3.44 0.18
N ARG A 257 12.39 4.16 -0.30
CA ARG A 257 11.90 5.38 0.35
C ARG A 257 11.44 5.13 1.79
N LEU A 258 10.97 3.91 2.10
CA LEU A 258 10.57 3.50 3.44
C LEU A 258 11.69 3.71 4.47
N TYR A 259 12.90 3.22 4.18
CA TYR A 259 14.05 3.36 5.09
C TYR A 259 14.43 4.82 5.31
N VAL A 260 14.32 5.66 4.28
CA VAL A 260 14.60 7.09 4.38
C VAL A 260 13.59 7.78 5.31
N GLU A 261 12.31 7.50 5.14
CA GLU A 261 11.25 8.09 5.98
C GLU A 261 11.32 7.57 7.42
N LEU A 262 11.59 6.27 7.64
CA LEU A 262 11.78 5.71 8.98
C LEU A 262 12.99 6.34 9.69
N LYS A 263 14.13 6.49 9.00
CA LYS A 263 15.31 7.16 9.58
C LYS A 263 15.06 8.62 9.95
N ASN A 264 14.18 9.30 9.22
CA ASN A 264 13.81 10.69 9.48
C ASN A 264 12.72 10.83 10.54
N SER A 265 12.02 9.75 10.90
CA SER A 265 10.98 9.71 11.94
C SER A 265 11.60 9.46 13.30
N ARG A 266 12.39 10.42 13.79
CA ARG A 266 13.07 10.32 15.10
C ARG A 266 12.51 11.27 16.16
N ASN A 267 11.75 12.27 15.75
CA ASN A 267 11.18 13.22 16.69
C ASN A 267 10.00 12.57 17.41
N LEU A 268 9.94 12.77 18.72
CA LEU A 268 8.82 12.35 19.54
C LEU A 268 7.76 13.46 19.56
N ASN A 269 6.51 13.04 19.65
CA ASN A 269 5.37 13.91 19.97
C ASN A 269 5.10 13.84 21.48
N ARG A 270 4.03 13.15 21.89
CA ARG A 270 3.65 12.97 23.30
C ARG A 270 4.05 11.58 23.79
N GLY A 271 4.78 11.51 24.91
CA GLY A 271 5.37 10.27 25.41
C GLY A 271 6.37 9.68 24.40
N SER A 272 6.29 8.37 24.15
CA SER A 272 7.14 7.67 23.16
C SER A 272 6.57 7.67 21.73
N ARG A 273 5.47 8.41 21.45
CA ARG A 273 4.86 8.43 20.10
C ARG A 273 5.78 9.12 19.10
N LEU A 274 6.16 8.40 18.04
CA LEU A 274 6.94 8.93 16.94
C LEU A 274 6.12 9.93 16.09
N ALA A 275 6.74 11.05 15.72
CA ALA A 275 6.11 12.06 14.90
C ALA A 275 6.01 11.63 13.43
N LEU A 276 4.86 11.88 12.81
CA LEU A 276 4.59 11.65 11.39
C LEU A 276 4.49 12.99 10.63
N PRO A 277 5.63 13.63 10.28
CA PRO A 277 5.61 14.90 9.56
C PRO A 277 5.00 14.75 8.16
N GLU A 278 4.45 15.83 7.62
CA GLU A 278 3.84 15.87 6.28
C GLU A 278 4.81 15.42 5.16
N SER A 279 6.12 15.57 5.38
CA SER A 279 7.15 15.09 4.46
C SER A 279 7.21 13.57 4.32
N ASN A 280 6.74 12.84 5.33
CA ASN A 280 6.75 11.37 5.38
C ASN A 280 5.45 10.82 4.81
N ARG A 281 5.26 11.05 3.52
CA ARG A 281 4.03 10.72 2.79
C ARG A 281 3.71 9.22 2.81
N LEU A 282 4.73 8.35 2.83
CA LEU A 282 4.54 6.91 2.85
C LEU A 282 4.08 6.46 4.24
N LEU A 283 4.82 6.83 5.29
CA LEU A 283 4.47 6.46 6.66
C LEU A 283 3.12 7.04 7.08
N ARG A 284 2.84 8.29 6.70
CA ARG A 284 1.54 8.91 6.99
C ARG A 284 0.40 8.18 6.28
N HIS A 285 0.59 7.76 5.03
CA HIS A 285 -0.44 7.00 4.32
C HIS A 285 -0.74 5.67 5.01
N PHE A 286 0.28 4.98 5.51
CA PHE A 286 0.14 3.69 6.17
C PHE A 286 -0.40 3.78 7.60
N PHE A 287 0.03 4.78 8.38
CA PHE A 287 -0.16 4.77 9.84
C PHE A 287 -0.99 5.91 10.41
N ALA A 288 -1.23 7.00 9.67
CA ALA A 288 -1.94 8.15 10.24
C ALA A 288 -3.41 7.84 10.57
N ASN A 289 -4.01 6.81 9.95
CA ASN A 289 -5.32 6.30 10.32
C ASN A 289 -5.18 4.83 10.72
N ALA A 290 -5.29 4.54 12.01
CA ALA A 290 -5.08 3.20 12.55
C ALA A 290 -6.19 2.23 12.12
N THR A 291 -7.43 2.71 11.95
CA THR A 291 -8.55 1.89 11.45
C THR A 291 -8.32 1.47 10.00
N ASP A 292 -7.82 2.39 9.15
CA ASP A 292 -7.47 2.04 7.77
C ASP A 292 -6.32 1.02 7.73
N ALA A 293 -5.32 1.15 8.61
CA ALA A 293 -4.21 0.19 8.69
C ALA A 293 -4.70 -1.23 9.00
N VAL A 294 -5.66 -1.38 9.93
CA VAL A 294 -6.27 -2.69 10.27
C VAL A 294 -7.11 -3.22 9.12
N ASN A 295 -8.01 -2.40 8.57
CA ASN A 295 -8.90 -2.82 7.47
C ASN A 295 -8.13 -3.27 6.23
N ASN A 296 -6.93 -2.71 6.02
CA ASN A 296 -6.07 -3.03 4.91
C ASN A 296 -5.09 -4.20 5.21
N GLY A 297 -5.15 -4.83 6.38
CA GLY A 297 -4.27 -5.95 6.73
C GLY A 297 -2.78 -5.57 6.87
N LEU A 298 -2.48 -4.30 7.14
CA LEU A 298 -1.10 -3.80 7.14
C LEU A 298 -0.24 -4.48 8.23
N TYR A 299 -0.82 -4.74 9.40
CA TYR A 299 -0.12 -5.46 10.48
C TYR A 299 0.34 -6.85 10.04
N GLN A 300 -0.48 -7.55 9.25
CA GLN A 300 -0.17 -8.89 8.73
C GLN A 300 0.93 -8.81 7.68
N ALA A 301 0.82 -7.88 6.73
CA ALA A 301 1.84 -7.66 5.71
C ALA A 301 3.23 -7.36 6.30
N ILE A 302 3.30 -6.49 7.34
CA ILE A 302 4.56 -6.21 8.03
C ILE A 302 5.01 -7.44 8.83
N GLY A 303 4.09 -8.06 9.56
CA GLY A 303 4.33 -9.23 10.40
C GLY A 303 4.96 -10.39 9.62
N ASP A 304 4.31 -10.79 8.53
CA ASP A 304 4.71 -11.91 7.69
C ASP A 304 6.01 -11.62 6.94
N ALA A 305 6.22 -10.37 6.48
CA ALA A 305 7.48 -9.95 5.87
C ALA A 305 8.68 -10.02 6.83
N VAL A 306 8.49 -9.64 8.11
CA VAL A 306 9.54 -9.78 9.14
C VAL A 306 9.73 -11.25 9.51
N PHE A 307 8.65 -12.01 9.64
CA PHE A 307 8.69 -13.43 9.97
C PHE A 307 9.45 -14.23 8.91
N ARG A 308 9.15 -14.04 7.62
CA ARG A 308 9.87 -14.68 6.51
C ARG A 308 11.37 -14.42 6.58
N ARG A 309 11.78 -13.17 6.83
CA ARG A 309 13.21 -12.82 6.95
C ARG A 309 13.89 -13.44 8.17
N LEU A 310 13.18 -13.61 9.28
CA LEU A 310 13.70 -14.28 10.46
C LEU A 310 13.82 -15.80 10.28
N ASP A 311 12.98 -16.42 9.45
CA ASP A 311 12.98 -17.88 9.26
C ASP A 311 13.81 -18.34 8.06
N GLU A 312 13.81 -17.59 6.95
CA GLU A 312 14.34 -18.00 5.65
C GLU A 312 15.70 -17.35 5.29
N ASP A 313 15.97 -16.11 5.73
CA ASP A 313 17.21 -15.40 5.38
C ASP A 313 18.38 -15.75 6.31
N SER A 314 19.01 -16.89 6.01
CA SER A 314 20.22 -17.34 6.71
C SER A 314 21.39 -16.35 6.67
N LYS A 315 21.54 -15.57 5.59
CA LYS A 315 22.64 -14.59 5.46
C LYS A 315 22.44 -13.43 6.42
N LEU A 316 21.21 -12.94 6.52
CA LEU A 316 20.83 -11.92 7.49
C LEU A 316 21.00 -12.44 8.92
N ALA A 317 20.56 -13.68 9.22
CA ALA A 317 20.73 -14.28 10.53
C ALA A 317 22.20 -14.38 10.95
N ILE A 318 23.09 -14.83 10.03
CA ILE A 318 24.55 -14.85 10.29
C ILE A 318 25.07 -13.45 10.58
N LYS A 319 24.63 -12.44 9.81
CA LYS A 319 25.04 -11.04 10.02
C LYS A 319 24.59 -10.49 11.38
N LEU A 320 23.38 -10.84 11.84
CA LEU A 320 22.80 -10.36 13.09
C LEU A 320 23.29 -11.08 14.35
N ASN A 321 24.01 -12.19 14.17
CA ASN A 321 24.73 -12.89 15.25
C ASN A 321 26.18 -12.41 15.42
N LYS A 322 26.70 -11.57 14.52
CA LYS A 322 28.03 -10.98 14.70
C LYS A 322 28.05 -9.97 15.85
N GLU A 323 29.24 -9.57 16.27
CA GLU A 323 29.42 -8.47 17.22
C GLU A 323 28.62 -7.22 16.81
N LEU A 324 28.09 -6.51 17.80
CA LEU A 324 27.22 -5.35 17.59
C LEU A 324 27.82 -4.30 16.64
N GLY A 325 29.09 -3.94 16.83
CA GLY A 325 29.76 -2.90 16.06
C GLY A 325 28.94 -1.61 15.98
N SER A 326 28.80 -1.04 14.78
CA SER A 326 28.02 0.18 14.52
C SER A 326 26.52 -0.06 14.26
N TYR A 327 26.00 -1.23 14.64
CA TYR A 327 24.61 -1.60 14.36
C TYR A 327 23.62 -0.70 15.09
N SER A 328 23.81 -0.46 16.40
CA SER A 328 22.94 0.41 17.21
C SER A 328 22.79 1.80 16.60
N ASP A 329 23.87 2.37 16.08
CA ASP A 329 23.89 3.76 15.66
C ASP A 329 23.47 3.94 14.19
N SER A 330 23.90 3.03 13.32
CA SER A 330 23.75 3.20 11.87
C SER A 330 23.17 1.97 11.17
N GLY A 331 23.62 0.77 11.55
CA GLY A 331 23.22 -0.48 10.89
C GLY A 331 21.73 -0.80 11.04
N ARG A 332 21.11 -0.44 12.15
CA ARG A 332 19.67 -0.65 12.42
C ARG A 332 18.76 0.00 11.37
N PHE A 333 19.19 1.13 10.79
CA PHE A 333 18.44 1.85 9.76
C PHE A 333 18.53 1.24 8.37
N ARG A 334 19.26 0.12 8.22
CA ARG A 334 19.33 -0.70 7.00
C ARG A 334 18.89 -2.14 7.27
N CYS A 335 18.40 -2.41 8.48
CA CYS A 335 17.97 -3.74 8.88
C CYS A 335 16.46 -3.86 8.65
N PRO A 336 16.01 -4.85 7.84
CA PRO A 336 14.59 -5.03 7.55
C PRO A 336 13.80 -5.42 8.81
N ILE A 337 14.36 -6.27 9.68
CA ILE A 337 13.72 -6.66 10.94
C ILE A 337 13.53 -5.44 11.85
N ASN A 338 14.57 -4.63 12.04
CA ASN A 338 14.47 -3.41 12.83
C ASN A 338 13.45 -2.42 12.25
N SER A 339 13.38 -2.33 10.92
CA SER A 339 12.46 -1.43 10.23
C SER A 339 11.02 -1.89 10.36
N GLY A 340 10.74 -3.18 10.21
CA GLY A 340 9.42 -3.76 10.49
C GLY A 340 9.00 -3.59 11.95
N ILE A 341 9.90 -3.77 12.91
CA ILE A 341 9.63 -3.47 14.33
C ILE A 341 9.28 -1.99 14.52
N THR A 342 9.99 -1.07 13.84
CA THR A 342 9.69 0.37 13.91
C THR A 342 8.35 0.71 13.25
N MET A 343 7.96 -0.02 12.20
CA MET A 343 6.63 0.13 11.60
C MET A 343 5.53 -0.31 12.56
N PHE A 344 5.71 -1.42 13.29
CA PHE A 344 4.83 -1.80 14.40
C PHE A 344 4.78 -0.75 15.50
N GLU A 345 5.94 -0.22 15.92
CA GLU A 345 6.06 0.86 16.90
C GLU A 345 5.17 2.06 16.55
N ILE A 346 5.29 2.57 15.33
CA ILE A 346 4.47 3.68 14.81
C ILE A 346 2.99 3.29 14.79
N MET A 347 2.65 2.16 14.16
CA MET A 347 1.27 1.71 13.96
C MET A 347 0.52 1.55 15.29
N VAL A 348 1.15 0.91 16.27
CA VAL A 348 0.55 0.66 17.58
C VAL A 348 0.42 1.96 18.38
N HIS A 349 1.42 2.85 18.34
CA HIS A 349 1.29 4.16 18.98
C HIS A 349 0.14 4.98 18.40
N GLU A 350 -0.04 4.99 17.07
CA GLU A 350 -1.18 5.65 16.44
C GLU A 350 -2.51 5.00 16.83
N GLY A 351 -2.58 3.67 16.91
CA GLY A 351 -3.77 2.97 17.39
C GLY A 351 -4.14 3.30 18.85
N ILE A 352 -3.15 3.42 19.74
CA ILE A 352 -3.38 3.82 21.14
C ILE A 352 -3.95 5.24 21.21
N HIS A 353 -3.37 6.20 20.47
CA HIS A 353 -3.80 7.60 20.48
C HIS A 353 -5.16 7.81 19.83
N GLN A 354 -5.54 6.96 18.87
CA GLN A 354 -6.85 6.99 18.21
C GLN A 354 -7.91 6.11 18.93
N GLY A 355 -7.57 5.49 20.07
CA GLY A 355 -8.48 4.67 20.87
C GLY A 355 -8.94 3.37 20.20
N LEU A 356 -8.15 2.83 19.27
CA LEU A 356 -8.51 1.64 18.49
C LEU A 356 -8.78 0.43 19.41
N GLN A 357 -9.88 -0.29 19.14
CA GLN A 357 -10.31 -1.48 19.89
C GLN A 357 -9.86 -2.80 19.22
N ASP A 358 -8.85 -2.73 18.35
CA ASP A 358 -8.18 -3.87 17.74
C ASP A 358 -6.72 -3.87 18.19
N HIS A 359 -6.23 -5.03 18.59
CA HIS A 359 -4.87 -5.19 19.09
C HIS A 359 -3.81 -5.25 17.98
N MET A 360 -4.18 -5.11 16.70
CA MET A 360 -3.28 -5.12 15.53
C MET A 360 -2.30 -6.29 15.51
N TRP A 361 -2.70 -7.43 16.10
CA TRP A 361 -1.89 -8.62 16.27
C TRP A 361 -0.51 -8.35 16.90
N LEU A 362 -0.49 -7.61 18.01
CA LEU A 362 0.68 -7.41 18.88
C LEU A 362 1.46 -8.69 19.22
N HIS A 363 0.81 -9.85 19.13
CA HIS A 363 1.41 -11.16 19.34
C HIS A 363 2.46 -11.56 18.28
N TYR A 364 2.58 -10.84 17.15
CA TYR A 364 3.74 -11.01 16.24
C TYR A 364 5.08 -10.89 16.97
N PHE A 365 5.16 -10.04 18.00
CA PHE A 365 6.40 -9.87 18.78
C PHE A 365 6.82 -11.17 19.49
N ARG A 366 5.86 -11.98 19.98
CA ARG A 366 6.13 -13.34 20.50
C ARG A 366 6.79 -14.21 19.44
N HIS A 367 6.25 -14.20 18.21
CA HIS A 367 6.80 -14.98 17.10
C HIS A 367 8.19 -14.49 16.68
N PHE A 368 8.42 -13.17 16.69
CA PHE A 368 9.74 -12.60 16.41
C PHE A 368 10.76 -13.04 17.44
N VAL A 369 10.44 -12.97 18.74
CA VAL A 369 11.31 -13.47 19.83
C VAL A 369 11.64 -14.95 19.61
N GLN A 370 10.63 -15.78 19.32
CA GLN A 370 10.83 -17.21 19.09
C GLN A 370 11.79 -17.48 17.93
N LYS A 371 11.63 -16.78 16.80
CA LYS A 371 12.48 -16.95 15.62
C LYS A 371 13.89 -16.39 15.84
N ILE A 372 14.03 -15.25 16.51
CA ILE A 372 15.34 -14.69 16.88
C ILE A 372 16.11 -15.71 17.73
N ILE A 373 15.52 -16.22 18.80
CA ILE A 373 16.17 -17.21 19.68
C ILE A 373 16.49 -18.51 18.93
N LYS A 374 15.62 -18.94 18.01
CA LYS A 374 15.89 -20.11 17.16
C LYS A 374 17.18 -19.91 16.33
N GLN A 375 17.41 -18.71 15.80
CA GLN A 375 18.59 -18.36 14.99
C GLN A 375 19.85 -18.03 15.79
N MET A 376 19.75 -17.79 17.11
CA MET A 376 20.89 -17.56 17.97
C MET A 376 21.73 -18.84 18.19
N PRO A 377 23.05 -18.72 18.45
CA PRO A 377 23.90 -19.86 18.74
C PRO A 377 23.41 -20.65 19.96
N SER A 378 23.72 -21.95 20.01
CA SER A 378 23.33 -22.83 21.12
C SER A 378 24.02 -22.45 22.43
N THR A 379 25.26 -21.97 22.34
CA THR A 379 26.00 -21.44 23.49
C THR A 379 25.72 -19.94 23.64
N PRO A 380 25.33 -19.48 24.83
CA PRO A 380 25.22 -18.05 25.11
C PRO A 380 26.51 -17.33 24.74
N VAL A 381 26.37 -16.15 24.13
CA VAL A 381 27.50 -15.24 23.93
C VAL A 381 27.93 -14.77 25.32
N GLU A 382 29.22 -14.87 25.62
CA GLU A 382 29.77 -14.41 26.89
C GLU A 382 29.43 -12.93 27.14
N ASP A 383 29.34 -12.57 28.42
CA ASP A 383 29.02 -11.23 28.86
C ASP A 383 30.10 -10.25 28.39
N SER A 384 29.83 -9.56 27.28
CA SER A 384 30.65 -8.44 26.82
C SER A 384 30.40 -7.21 27.71
N LEU A 385 31.37 -6.31 27.83
CA LEU A 385 31.16 -5.00 28.47
C LEU A 385 30.10 -4.14 27.76
N ASN A 386 29.71 -4.49 26.53
CA ASN A 386 28.67 -3.79 25.78
C ASN A 386 27.28 -4.19 26.29
N GLU A 387 26.37 -3.22 26.33
CA GLU A 387 24.97 -3.42 26.75
C GLU A 387 24.25 -4.51 25.93
N TRP A 388 24.59 -4.63 24.64
CA TRP A 388 24.09 -5.68 23.75
C TRP A 388 25.25 -6.38 23.03
N PRO A 389 25.45 -7.70 23.21
CA PRO A 389 26.54 -8.42 22.55
C PRO A 389 26.42 -8.46 21.03
N THR A 390 25.21 -8.67 20.51
CA THR A 390 24.94 -8.81 19.07
C THR A 390 23.70 -8.01 18.65
N PRO A 391 23.51 -7.74 17.34
CA PRO A 391 22.28 -7.16 16.84
C PRO A 391 21.00 -7.92 17.25
N PHE A 392 21.02 -9.25 17.37
CA PHE A 392 19.86 -9.99 17.88
C PHE A 392 19.56 -9.67 19.35
N HIS A 393 20.56 -9.50 20.21
CA HIS A 393 20.34 -9.03 21.59
C HIS A 393 19.70 -7.65 21.60
N TYR A 394 20.20 -6.71 20.78
CA TYR A 394 19.60 -5.39 20.62
C TYR A 394 18.14 -5.47 20.14
N LEU A 395 17.83 -6.36 19.20
CA LEU A 395 16.46 -6.56 18.70
C LEU A 395 15.53 -7.14 19.78
N LEU A 396 15.98 -8.12 20.57
CA LEU A 396 15.20 -8.65 21.70
C LEU A 396 14.91 -7.55 22.73
N TYR A 397 15.92 -6.75 23.07
CA TYR A 397 15.74 -5.59 23.94
C TYR A 397 14.72 -4.60 23.35
N ARG A 398 14.82 -4.27 22.06
CA ARG A 398 13.89 -3.37 21.38
C ARG A 398 12.45 -3.86 21.45
N LEU A 399 12.20 -5.16 21.23
CA LEU A 399 10.86 -5.75 21.33
C LEU A 399 10.28 -5.57 22.74
N ILE A 400 11.07 -5.84 23.78
CA ILE A 400 10.66 -5.65 25.19
C ILE A 400 10.44 -4.18 25.52
N SER A 401 11.36 -3.30 25.11
CA SER A 401 11.32 -1.87 25.38
C SER A 401 10.09 -1.22 24.74
N ILE A 402 9.87 -1.43 23.43
CA ILE A 402 8.71 -0.87 22.70
C ILE A 402 7.39 -1.38 23.28
N THR A 403 7.30 -2.65 23.63
CA THR A 403 6.05 -3.20 24.21
C THR A 403 5.80 -2.68 25.63
N SER A 404 6.86 -2.39 26.37
CA SER A 404 6.77 -1.71 27.67
C SER A 404 6.27 -0.28 27.51
N ASP A 405 6.80 0.47 26.54
CA ASP A 405 6.34 1.80 26.20
C ASP A 405 4.86 1.81 25.79
N TRP A 406 4.40 0.84 24.98
CA TRP A 406 2.98 0.71 24.63
C TRP A 406 2.06 0.52 25.84
N SER A 407 2.53 -0.16 26.89
CA SER A 407 1.77 -0.32 28.13
C SER A 407 1.61 1.00 28.89
N LEU A 408 2.64 1.85 28.87
CA LEU A 408 2.67 3.18 29.52
C LEU A 408 1.95 4.26 28.70
N GLN A 409 1.90 4.10 27.37
CA GLN A 409 1.51 5.15 26.44
C GLN A 409 0.08 5.68 26.64
N SER A 410 -0.82 4.88 27.24
CA SER A 410 -2.20 5.31 27.54
C SER A 410 -2.31 6.46 28.57
N SER A 411 -1.21 6.81 29.26
CA SER A 411 -1.13 8.02 30.09
C SER A 411 -1.01 9.32 29.28
N PHE A 412 -0.56 9.24 28.03
CA PHE A 412 -0.26 10.39 27.19
C PHE A 412 -1.30 10.65 26.09
N VAL A 413 -2.41 9.90 26.11
CA VAL A 413 -3.49 9.99 25.11
C VAL A 413 -4.31 11.27 25.34
N ASP A 414 -4.60 11.97 24.24
CA ASP A 414 -5.52 13.11 24.23
C ASP A 414 -6.92 12.64 23.82
N ASP A 415 -7.92 12.83 24.68
CA ASP A 415 -9.29 12.40 24.40
C ASP A 415 -9.92 13.13 23.19
N SER A 416 -9.36 14.27 22.77
CA SER A 416 -9.78 14.98 21.57
C SER A 416 -9.32 14.33 20.27
N GLU A 417 -8.27 13.51 20.30
CA GLU A 417 -7.74 12.78 19.13
C GLU A 417 -8.52 11.49 18.85
N ILE A 418 -9.28 10.98 19.83
CA ILE A 418 -10.08 9.77 19.68
C ILE A 418 -11.34 10.08 18.86
N PRO A 419 -11.56 9.42 17.70
CA PRO A 419 -12.75 9.64 16.89
C PRO A 419 -14.05 9.31 17.65
N GLU A 420 -15.08 10.14 17.46
CA GLU A 420 -16.41 9.93 18.09
C GLU A 420 -17.04 8.59 17.71
N THR A 421 -16.78 8.10 16.49
CA THR A 421 -17.20 6.77 16.05
C THR A 421 -16.61 5.67 16.94
N THR A 422 -15.38 5.84 17.41
CA THR A 422 -14.68 4.88 18.27
C THR A 422 -15.20 4.94 19.71
N LYS A 423 -15.45 6.15 20.23
CA LYS A 423 -16.01 6.33 21.59
C LYS A 423 -17.39 5.71 21.76
N ASN A 424 -18.18 5.67 20.68
CA ASN A 424 -19.52 5.10 20.68
C ASN A 424 -19.56 3.56 20.57
N ILE A 425 -18.40 2.89 20.46
CA ILE A 425 -18.32 1.42 20.46
C ILE A 425 -18.76 0.88 21.81
N LYS A 426 -19.59 -0.17 21.79
CA LYS A 426 -20.01 -0.87 23.02
C LYS A 426 -18.79 -1.46 23.74
N ASN A 427 -18.66 -1.20 25.04
CA ASN A 427 -17.53 -1.62 25.88
C ASN A 427 -16.18 -1.01 25.47
N PHE A 428 -16.18 0.24 24.97
CA PHE A 428 -14.95 0.97 24.70
C PHE A 428 -14.02 0.98 25.92
N ASP A 429 -12.79 0.47 25.74
CA ASP A 429 -11.73 0.51 26.72
C ASP A 429 -10.55 1.33 26.18
N ARG A 430 -10.32 2.51 26.77
CA ARG A 430 -9.19 3.38 26.41
C ARG A 430 -7.82 2.72 26.61
N HIS A 431 -7.74 1.71 27.47
CA HIS A 431 -6.50 1.02 27.81
C HIS A 431 -6.37 -0.32 27.08
N PHE A 432 -7.27 -0.62 26.12
CA PHE A 432 -7.35 -1.92 25.46
C PHE A 432 -5.98 -2.37 24.91
N ILE A 433 -5.39 -1.60 23.99
CA ILE A 433 -4.09 -1.93 23.38
C ILE A 433 -2.98 -2.00 24.45
N SER A 434 -2.97 -1.08 25.43
CA SER A 434 -1.97 -1.12 26.51
C SER A 434 -2.07 -2.37 27.38
N LYS A 435 -3.28 -2.90 27.64
CA LYS A 435 -3.49 -4.19 28.32
C LYS A 435 -3.06 -5.37 27.44
N GLU A 436 -3.33 -5.32 26.15
CA GLU A 436 -2.86 -6.36 25.21
C GLU A 436 -1.31 -6.36 25.09
N ALA A 437 -0.68 -5.19 25.15
CA ALA A 437 0.77 -5.07 25.21
C ALA A 437 1.36 -5.79 26.45
N THR A 438 0.68 -5.73 27.61
CA THR A 438 1.14 -6.47 28.80
C THR A 438 1.10 -7.98 28.61
N LYS A 439 0.13 -8.50 27.85
CA LYS A 439 0.05 -9.92 27.49
C LYS A 439 1.21 -10.31 26.58
N SER A 440 1.49 -9.49 25.56
CA SER A 440 2.61 -9.71 24.65
C SER A 440 3.97 -9.71 25.38
N LEU A 441 4.16 -8.83 26.38
CA LEU A 441 5.33 -8.86 27.27
C LEU A 441 5.46 -10.19 28.04
N GLY A 442 4.38 -10.65 28.66
CA GLY A 442 4.36 -11.93 29.36
C GLY A 442 4.73 -13.09 28.44
N ASP A 443 4.13 -13.13 27.25
CA ASP A 443 4.39 -14.15 26.23
C ASP A 443 5.86 -14.16 25.76
N MET A 444 6.46 -12.98 25.55
CA MET A 444 7.87 -12.88 25.17
C MET A 444 8.78 -13.39 26.30
N LEU A 445 8.52 -13.00 27.56
CA LEU A 445 9.31 -13.46 28.70
C LEU A 445 9.20 -14.96 28.95
N GLN A 446 8.04 -15.57 28.68
CA GLN A 446 7.86 -17.03 28.75
C GLN A 446 8.77 -17.80 27.77
N ILE A 447 9.22 -17.16 26.69
CA ILE A 447 10.17 -17.75 25.73
C ILE A 447 11.61 -17.42 26.13
N ILE A 448 11.86 -16.18 26.56
CA ILE A 448 13.21 -15.67 26.87
C ILE A 448 13.78 -16.30 28.14
N ILE A 449 13.01 -16.32 29.23
CA ILE A 449 13.52 -16.75 30.53
C ILE A 449 13.99 -18.20 30.50
N PRO A 450 13.23 -19.19 29.99
CA PRO A 450 13.69 -20.58 29.93
C PRO A 450 14.73 -20.87 28.86
N SER A 451 15.15 -19.89 28.07
CA SER A 451 16.07 -20.13 26.97
C SER A 451 17.49 -20.36 27.47
N GLU A 452 18.06 -21.51 27.15
CA GLU A 452 19.48 -21.82 27.40
C GLU A 452 20.44 -21.05 26.49
N LYS A 453 19.92 -20.43 25.41
CA LYS A 453 20.72 -19.66 24.43
C LYS A 453 20.99 -18.22 24.87
N ILE A 454 20.31 -17.76 25.92
CA ILE A 454 20.40 -16.40 26.43
C ILE A 454 21.14 -16.44 27.77
N SER A 455 22.13 -15.56 27.96
CA SER A 455 22.84 -15.48 29.23
C SER A 455 21.93 -14.99 30.36
N ASP A 456 22.21 -15.45 31.59
CA ASP A 456 21.41 -15.06 32.76
C ASP A 456 21.48 -13.55 33.04
N SER A 457 22.61 -12.91 32.72
CA SER A 457 22.78 -11.46 32.83
C SER A 457 21.81 -10.73 31.91
N PHE A 458 21.67 -11.18 30.67
CA PHE A 458 20.78 -10.58 29.69
C PHE A 458 19.31 -10.85 30.01
N LYS A 459 18.96 -12.06 30.49
CA LYS A 459 17.62 -12.36 31.03
C LYS A 459 17.25 -11.39 32.16
N ARG A 460 18.16 -11.15 33.11
CA ARG A 460 17.97 -10.19 34.22
C ARG A 460 17.85 -8.75 33.72
N TYR A 461 18.63 -8.36 32.71
CA TYR A 461 18.55 -7.04 32.09
C TYR A 461 17.17 -6.79 31.46
N LEU A 462 16.67 -7.74 30.66
CA LEU A 462 15.33 -7.65 30.06
C LEU A 462 14.23 -7.65 31.11
N LEU A 463 14.31 -8.53 32.11
CA LEU A 463 13.35 -8.56 33.22
C LEU A 463 13.35 -7.24 34.00
N SER A 464 14.52 -6.64 34.21
CA SER A 464 14.63 -5.34 34.89
C SER A 464 13.90 -4.23 34.12
N SER A 465 13.98 -4.24 32.79
CA SER A 465 13.25 -3.29 31.94
C SER A 465 11.73 -3.41 32.11
N VAL A 466 11.20 -4.64 32.16
CA VAL A 466 9.77 -4.89 32.36
C VAL A 466 9.32 -4.48 33.76
N LEU A 467 10.12 -4.76 34.80
CA LEU A 467 9.78 -4.39 36.17
C LEU A 467 9.84 -2.88 36.43
N ARG A 468 10.77 -2.15 35.80
CA ARG A 468 10.76 -0.68 35.85
C ARG A 468 9.45 -0.13 35.29
N SER A 469 9.03 -0.66 34.14
CA SER A 469 7.77 -0.27 33.49
C SER A 469 6.55 -0.64 34.34
N HIS A 470 6.56 -1.80 35.00
CA HIS A 470 5.54 -2.17 35.99
C HIS A 470 5.45 -1.15 37.14
N ASN A 471 6.60 -0.77 37.71
CA ASN A 471 6.64 0.16 38.84
C ASN A 471 6.18 1.56 38.43
N GLU A 472 6.53 2.01 37.21
CA GLU A 472 6.02 3.24 36.63
C GLU A 472 4.50 3.20 36.43
N LEU A 473 3.96 2.12 35.88
CA LEU A 473 2.50 1.92 35.74
C LEU A 473 1.79 1.95 37.11
N GLN A 474 2.42 1.41 38.14
CA GLN A 474 1.88 1.39 39.49
C GLN A 474 1.90 2.79 40.14
N ALA A 475 2.92 3.59 39.84
CA ALA A 475 3.07 4.94 40.37
C ALA A 475 2.11 5.95 39.72
N ILE A 476 1.72 5.74 38.45
CA ILE A 476 0.83 6.65 37.71
C ILE A 476 -0.63 6.38 38.08
N ASN A 477 -1.31 7.42 38.58
CA ASN A 477 -2.73 7.37 38.91
C ASN A 477 -3.59 6.95 37.69
N GLY A 478 -4.46 5.97 37.90
CA GLY A 478 -5.36 5.45 36.85
C GLY A 478 -4.77 4.31 36.01
N LEU A 479 -3.47 4.00 36.11
CA LEU A 479 -2.84 2.90 35.37
C LEU A 479 -2.62 1.62 36.20
N GLY A 480 -3.03 1.61 37.47
CA GLY A 480 -2.88 0.45 38.35
C GLY A 480 -3.52 -0.85 37.82
N SER A 481 -4.60 -0.76 37.05
CA SER A 481 -5.19 -1.93 36.38
C SER A 481 -4.28 -2.52 35.30
N ILE A 482 -3.52 -1.68 34.59
CA ILE A 482 -2.54 -2.11 33.59
C ILE A 482 -1.34 -2.74 34.29
N ALA A 483 -0.85 -2.15 35.39
CA ALA A 483 0.19 -2.76 36.23
C ALA A 483 -0.23 -4.17 36.71
N GLY A 484 -1.48 -4.31 37.19
CA GLY A 484 -2.04 -5.61 37.57
C GLY A 484 -2.14 -6.60 36.40
N SER A 485 -2.56 -6.12 35.23
CA SER A 485 -2.56 -6.91 33.99
C SER A 485 -1.15 -7.41 33.66
N LEU A 486 -0.13 -6.54 33.74
CA LEU A 486 1.26 -6.89 33.50
C LEU A 486 1.79 -7.93 34.47
N ARG A 487 1.56 -7.77 35.78
CA ARG A 487 1.94 -8.79 36.77
C ARG A 487 1.31 -10.14 36.44
N ASN A 488 0.00 -10.15 36.20
CA ASN A 488 -0.71 -11.38 35.92
C ASN A 488 -0.24 -12.04 34.61
N SER A 489 -0.05 -11.26 33.54
CA SER A 489 0.44 -11.75 32.25
C SER A 489 1.85 -12.34 32.34
N VAL A 490 2.76 -11.71 33.07
CA VAL A 490 4.13 -12.21 33.25
C VAL A 490 4.16 -13.43 34.15
N ILE A 491 3.47 -13.40 35.29
CA ILE A 491 3.55 -14.45 36.31
C ILE A 491 2.71 -15.67 35.93
N ARG A 492 1.42 -15.47 35.64
CA ARG A 492 0.43 -16.54 35.47
C ARG A 492 0.13 -16.83 34.00
N GLY A 493 0.37 -15.88 33.10
CA GLY A 493 -0.03 -15.95 31.69
C GLY A 493 -1.51 -15.60 31.50
N VAL A 494 -1.90 -15.34 30.25
CA VAL A 494 -3.30 -15.08 29.87
C VAL A 494 -3.75 -16.11 28.84
N GLY A 495 -4.88 -16.77 29.09
CA GLY A 495 -5.38 -17.88 28.27
C GLY A 495 -4.70 -19.22 28.60
N ILE A 496 -3.39 -19.32 28.41
CA ILE A 496 -2.60 -20.51 28.78
C ILE A 496 -1.78 -20.18 30.04
N GLN A 497 -1.92 -21.01 31.07
CA GLN A 497 -1.16 -20.82 32.30
C GLN A 497 0.33 -21.08 32.09
N THR A 498 1.16 -20.24 32.71
CA THR A 498 2.61 -20.44 32.77
C THR A 498 2.97 -21.71 33.54
N ARG A 499 4.03 -22.39 33.09
CA ARG A 499 4.55 -23.58 33.75
C ARG A 499 5.21 -23.24 35.08
N CYS A 500 5.10 -24.14 36.06
CA CYS A 500 5.73 -23.96 37.37
C CYS A 500 7.27 -23.82 37.28
N ALA A 501 7.91 -24.56 36.37
CA ALA A 501 9.35 -24.42 36.11
C ALA A 501 9.74 -23.01 35.66
N TYR A 502 8.93 -22.39 34.79
CA TYR A 502 9.13 -21.00 34.37
C TYR A 502 8.99 -20.03 35.55
N ARG A 503 7.98 -20.21 36.41
CA ARG A 503 7.79 -19.33 37.58
C ARG A 503 8.97 -19.44 38.57
N ALA A 504 9.50 -20.64 38.78
CA ALA A 504 10.67 -20.87 39.61
C ALA A 504 11.94 -20.21 39.02
N GLU A 505 12.15 -20.32 37.71
CA GLU A 505 13.27 -19.66 37.02
C GLU A 505 13.12 -18.14 37.04
N LEU A 506 11.91 -17.63 36.80
CA LEU A 506 11.58 -16.21 36.91
C LEU A 506 11.90 -15.68 38.31
N MET A 507 11.56 -16.43 39.37
CA MET A 507 11.91 -16.07 40.75
C MET A 507 13.42 -16.07 40.99
N SER A 508 14.13 -17.08 40.48
CA SER A 508 15.60 -17.17 40.56
C SER A 508 16.30 -15.97 39.91
N HIS A 509 15.78 -15.47 38.79
CA HIS A 509 16.26 -14.23 38.18
C HIS A 509 15.84 -12.99 38.97
N PHE A 510 14.59 -12.92 39.41
CA PHE A 510 14.04 -11.80 40.19
C PHE A 510 14.87 -11.54 41.44
N GLN A 511 15.20 -12.56 42.24
CA GLN A 511 15.96 -12.43 43.49
C GLN A 511 17.38 -11.86 43.30
N ARG A 512 17.95 -12.02 42.11
CA ARG A 512 19.29 -11.52 41.75
C ARG A 512 19.26 -10.13 41.11
N LEU A 513 18.10 -9.49 41.01
CA LEU A 513 17.98 -8.12 40.56
C LEU A 513 18.42 -7.13 41.63
N ASP A 514 18.68 -5.89 41.20
CA ASP A 514 19.01 -4.80 42.10
C ASP A 514 17.97 -4.65 43.22
N HIS A 515 18.49 -4.49 44.44
CA HIS A 515 17.69 -4.44 45.65
C HIS A 515 16.62 -3.34 45.64
N ARG A 516 16.91 -2.16 45.07
CA ARG A 516 15.95 -1.06 44.99
C ARG A 516 14.80 -1.42 44.06
N LEU A 517 15.12 -1.97 42.89
CA LEU A 517 14.10 -2.41 41.93
C LEU A 517 13.17 -3.47 42.54
N ARG A 518 13.72 -4.41 43.32
CA ARG A 518 12.92 -5.42 44.04
C ARG A 518 12.00 -4.81 45.09
N MET A 519 12.50 -3.86 45.88
CA MET A 519 11.66 -3.18 46.89
C MET A 519 10.48 -2.43 46.26
N GLU A 520 10.71 -1.76 45.13
CA GLU A 520 9.65 -1.06 44.39
C GLU A 520 8.65 -2.05 43.74
N ALA A 521 9.09 -3.27 43.40
CA ALA A 521 8.27 -4.32 42.79
C ALA A 521 7.69 -5.33 43.83
N ASN A 522 7.39 -4.89 45.06
CA ASN A 522 6.95 -5.78 46.14
C ASN A 522 5.67 -6.60 45.82
N LEU A 523 4.69 -6.01 45.14
CA LEU A 523 3.47 -6.69 44.71
C LEU A 523 3.77 -7.80 43.69
N PHE A 524 4.76 -7.58 42.83
CA PHE A 524 5.20 -8.60 41.87
C PHE A 524 5.83 -9.79 42.61
N GLU A 525 6.69 -9.53 43.60
CA GLU A 525 7.30 -10.58 44.41
C GLU A 525 6.26 -11.39 45.17
N SER A 526 5.28 -10.74 45.82
CA SER A 526 4.22 -11.43 46.57
C SER A 526 3.36 -12.30 45.65
N ASP A 527 2.95 -11.78 44.49
CA ASP A 527 2.12 -12.52 43.54
C ASP A 527 2.88 -13.71 42.94
N LEU A 528 4.19 -13.54 42.69
CA LEU A 528 5.05 -14.60 42.17
C LEU A 528 5.25 -15.71 43.21
N LEU A 529 5.54 -15.36 44.47
CA LEU A 529 5.64 -16.33 45.57
C LEU A 529 4.33 -17.13 45.74
N ASN A 530 3.19 -16.44 45.77
CA ASN A 530 1.88 -17.09 45.86
C ASN A 530 1.66 -18.05 44.69
N SER A 531 1.99 -17.63 43.46
CA SER A 531 1.84 -18.47 42.26
C SER A 531 2.75 -19.71 42.24
N ILE A 532 3.89 -19.67 42.95
CA ILE A 532 4.80 -20.81 43.12
C ILE A 532 4.29 -21.73 44.22
N SER A 533 3.74 -21.19 45.32
CA SER A 533 3.11 -22.03 46.34
C SER A 533 1.90 -22.81 45.78
N GLU A 534 1.09 -22.18 44.93
CA GLU A 534 -0.03 -22.83 44.23
C GLU A 534 0.44 -24.02 43.35
N CYS A 535 1.67 -23.95 42.82
CA CYS A 535 2.30 -25.00 42.03
C CYS A 535 2.84 -26.17 42.86
N LEU A 536 3.05 -25.98 44.16
CA LEU A 536 3.52 -27.04 45.07
C LEU A 536 2.37 -27.77 45.76
N THR A 537 1.17 -27.18 45.78
CA THR A 537 -0.03 -27.72 46.40
C THR A 537 -0.94 -28.50 45.45
N ASN A 538 -0.74 -28.35 44.14
CA ASN A 538 -1.42 -29.09 43.07
C ASN A 538 -0.43 -30.07 42.45
#